data_AF-A0AAV6V0D1-F1
#
_entry.id   AF-A0AAV6V0D1-F1
#
_cell.length_a   1.000
_cell.length_b   1.000
_cell.length_c   1.000
_cell.angle_alpha   90.00
_cell.angle_beta   90.00
_cell.angle_gamma   90.00
#
_symmetry.space_group_name_H-M   'P 1'
#
loop_
_entity.id
_entity.type
_entity.pdbx_description
1 polymer ?
#
loop_
_entity_poly.entity_id
_entity_poly.type
_entity_poly.pdbx_seq_one_letter_code
_entity_poly.pdbx_strand_id
1 'polypeptide(L)'
;MVACASGLQIRDLQVPDLIETGGQGVKLVCVFDAEAEDLYSVKWYKDDLEFFRFLPKDKPANQFFAIGDVEVDMSRSSNGTVFLKNPQRSAEGMYRCEVSADAPSFQSIFSEKFMAVEDRPIATSQNAAAQPLMAWPSLLHLLWTVVMIVLVL
;
A
#
# COMPACT_ATOMS: atom_id res chain seq x y z
N MET A 1 48.11 -8.20 -7.90
CA MET A 1 46.86 -8.91 -7.55
C MET A 1 45.72 -8.02 -8.01
N VAL A 2 45.00 -8.41 -9.06
CA VAL A 2 43.80 -7.69 -9.48
C VAL A 2 42.66 -8.28 -8.65
N ALA A 3 42.21 -7.55 -7.64
CA ALA A 3 40.92 -7.86 -7.03
C ALA A 3 39.86 -7.53 -8.09
N CYS A 4 38.99 -8.49 -8.44
CA CYS A 4 37.72 -8.14 -9.05
C CYS A 4 36.99 -7.25 -8.03
N ALA A 5 37.02 -5.94 -8.24
CA ALA A 5 36.19 -5.04 -7.44
C ALA A 5 34.74 -5.33 -7.84
N SER A 6 34.02 -6.05 -6.98
CA SER A 6 32.56 -6.06 -7.01
C SER A 6 32.12 -4.62 -6.75
N GLY A 7 31.38 -4.03 -7.71
CA GLY A 7 30.83 -2.68 -7.56
C GLY A 7 29.53 -2.68 -6.75
N LEU A 8 28.97 -1.49 -6.53
CA LEU A 8 27.69 -1.29 -5.86
C LEU A 8 26.59 -2.18 -6.48
N GLN A 9 25.83 -2.91 -5.64
CA GLN A 9 24.79 -3.84 -6.09
C GLN A 9 23.53 -3.78 -5.21
N ILE A 10 22.35 -3.80 -5.83
CA ILE A 10 21.08 -4.05 -5.13
C ILE A 10 20.84 -5.56 -5.18
N ARG A 11 20.81 -6.20 -4.01
CA ARG A 11 20.63 -7.65 -3.84
C ARG A 11 19.17 -8.05 -3.88
N ASP A 12 18.29 -7.22 -3.33
CA ASP A 12 16.86 -7.50 -3.22
C ASP A 12 16.03 -6.22 -3.06
N LEU A 13 14.84 -6.20 -3.65
CA LEU A 13 13.86 -5.13 -3.51
C LEU A 13 12.52 -5.71 -3.07
N GLN A 14 12.16 -5.47 -1.81
CA GLN A 14 10.93 -5.95 -1.18
C GLN A 14 9.92 -4.81 -1.15
N VAL A 15 9.04 -4.84 -2.13
CA VAL A 15 7.81 -4.04 -2.18
C VAL A 15 6.66 -5.07 -2.30
N PRO A 16 5.60 -5.00 -1.47
CA PRO A 16 4.46 -5.90 -1.63
C PRO A 16 3.81 -5.73 -3.00
N ASP A 17 3.37 -6.82 -3.62
CA ASP A 17 2.65 -6.76 -4.90
C ASP A 17 1.25 -6.16 -4.73
N LEU A 18 0.62 -6.42 -3.58
CA LEU A 18 -0.72 -5.98 -3.24
C LEU A 18 -0.82 -5.69 -1.74
N ILE A 19 -1.51 -4.58 -1.40
CA ILE A 19 -1.89 -4.23 -0.03
C ILE A 19 -3.36 -3.82 0.03
N GLU A 20 -3.95 -3.83 1.22
CA GLU A 20 -5.30 -3.33 1.46
C GLU A 20 -5.28 -1.94 2.13
N THR A 21 -6.26 -1.09 1.78
CA THR A 21 -6.45 0.19 2.47
C THR A 21 -6.79 0.00 3.96
N GLY A 22 -6.30 0.90 4.81
CA GLY A 22 -6.57 0.84 6.25
C GLY A 22 -5.91 -0.33 7.00
N GLY A 23 -4.90 -0.97 6.40
CA GLY A 23 -4.05 -1.99 7.03
C GLY A 23 -3.03 -1.42 8.03
N GLN A 24 -2.18 -2.29 8.61
CA GLN A 24 -1.25 -1.95 9.70
C GLN A 24 0.03 -1.19 9.26
N GLY A 25 0.07 -0.67 8.02
CA GLY A 25 1.25 -0.02 7.43
C GLY A 25 2.09 -0.98 6.58
N VAL A 26 2.99 -0.42 5.77
CA VAL A 26 3.74 -1.15 4.72
C VAL A 26 5.23 -0.97 4.94
N LYS A 27 5.98 -2.08 4.91
CA LYS A 27 7.44 -2.05 4.98
C LYS A 27 8.02 -2.25 3.59
N LEU A 28 8.79 -1.27 3.13
CA LEU A 28 9.57 -1.31 1.90
C LEU A 28 11.03 -1.56 2.29
N VAL A 29 11.69 -2.53 1.64
CA VAL A 29 13.08 -2.89 1.94
C VAL A 29 13.90 -2.96 0.67
N CYS A 30 15.06 -2.32 0.68
CA CYS A 30 16.07 -2.37 -0.35
C CYS A 30 17.34 -2.91 0.27
N VAL A 31 17.70 -4.13 -0.09
CA VAL A 31 18.93 -4.78 0.35
C VAL A 31 19.99 -4.48 -0.70
N PHE A 32 21.07 -3.82 -0.29
CA PHE A 32 22.15 -3.47 -1.18
C PHE A 32 23.50 -3.72 -0.51
N ASP A 33 24.53 -3.78 -1.35
CA ASP A 33 25.90 -4.02 -0.99
C ASP A 33 26.76 -2.92 -1.60
N ALA A 34 27.33 -2.06 -0.76
CA ALA A 34 28.26 -1.01 -1.17
C ALA A 34 29.71 -1.51 -1.26
N GLU A 35 29.96 -2.78 -0.91
CA GLU A 35 31.26 -3.45 -1.00
C GLU A 35 32.37 -2.63 -0.32
N ALA A 36 33.35 -2.14 -1.10
CA ALA A 36 34.48 -1.36 -0.60
C ALA A 36 34.29 0.17 -0.73
N GLU A 37 33.12 0.63 -1.15
CA GLU A 37 32.83 2.04 -1.39
C GLU A 37 32.05 2.68 -0.24
N ASP A 38 32.29 3.97 0.00
CA ASP A 38 31.49 4.75 0.93
C ASP A 38 30.09 4.98 0.35
N LEU A 39 29.05 4.82 1.17
CA LEU A 39 27.68 5.14 0.77
C LEU A 39 27.46 6.67 0.76
N TYR A 40 27.00 7.21 -0.36
CA TYR A 40 26.57 8.61 -0.44
C TYR A 40 25.10 8.77 -0.05
N SER A 41 24.20 8.01 -0.67
CA SER A 41 22.76 8.11 -0.39
C SER A 41 21.98 6.85 -0.68
N VAL A 42 20.86 6.68 0.02
CA VAL A 42 19.77 5.78 -0.39
C VAL A 42 18.50 6.58 -0.48
N LYS A 43 17.84 6.54 -1.63
CA LYS A 43 16.61 7.29 -1.90
C LYS A 43 15.50 6.35 -2.28
N TRP A 44 14.30 6.72 -1.88
CA TRP A 44 13.07 6.06 -2.31
C TRP A 44 12.20 7.03 -3.09
N TYR A 45 11.71 6.55 -4.22
CA TYR A 45 10.78 7.25 -5.09
C TYR A 45 9.49 6.46 -5.22
N LYS A 46 8.38 7.18 -5.37
CA LYS A 46 7.11 6.65 -5.84
C LYS A 46 6.70 7.45 -7.06
N ASP A 47 6.50 6.78 -8.18
CA ASP A 47 6.14 7.41 -9.47
C ASP A 47 7.06 8.60 -9.80
N ASP A 48 8.37 8.36 -9.71
CA ASP A 48 9.46 9.34 -9.92
C ASP A 48 9.54 10.50 -8.92
N LEU A 49 8.65 10.56 -7.93
CA LEU A 49 8.72 11.55 -6.86
C LEU A 49 9.45 11.00 -5.65
N GLU A 50 10.53 11.67 -5.27
CA GLU A 50 11.28 11.34 -4.06
C GLU A 50 10.42 11.59 -2.83
N PHE A 51 10.34 10.61 -1.93
CA PHE A 51 9.58 10.74 -0.70
C PHE A 51 10.39 10.41 0.56
N PHE A 52 11.55 9.77 0.40
CA PHE A 52 12.47 9.49 1.49
C PHE A 52 13.92 9.46 1.00
N ARG A 53 14.83 9.96 1.85
CA ARG A 53 16.27 9.94 1.62
C ARG A 53 17.02 9.64 2.91
N PHE A 54 18.02 8.78 2.80
CA PHE A 54 19.04 8.53 3.82
C PHE A 54 20.40 9.03 3.31
N LEU A 55 21.02 9.93 4.08
CA LEU A 55 22.36 10.48 3.87
C LEU A 55 23.22 10.17 5.10
N PRO A 56 24.15 9.19 5.04
CA PRO A 56 24.94 8.77 6.20
C PRO A 56 25.74 9.90 6.87
N LYS A 57 26.13 10.92 6.09
CA LYS A 57 26.98 12.03 6.52
C LYS A 57 26.18 13.24 7.08
N ASP A 58 24.85 13.24 6.95
CA ASP A 58 23.98 14.34 7.37
C ASP A 58 23.46 14.19 8.81
N LYS A 59 22.99 15.30 9.37
CA LYS A 59 22.33 15.36 10.68
C LYS A 59 21.04 16.19 10.59
N PRO A 60 19.84 15.57 10.61
CA PRO A 60 19.58 14.13 10.71
C PRO A 60 19.89 13.39 9.40
N ALA A 61 20.26 12.10 9.51
CA ALA A 61 20.58 11.27 8.35
C ALA A 61 19.34 10.92 7.50
N ASN A 62 18.17 10.80 8.12
CA ASN A 62 16.90 10.52 7.44
C ASN A 62 16.18 11.85 7.12
N GLN A 63 15.69 11.97 5.89
CA GLN A 63 14.86 13.07 5.41
C GLN A 63 13.60 12.51 4.73
N PHE A 64 12.47 13.20 4.86
CA PHE A 64 11.23 12.84 4.19
C PHE A 64 10.73 14.00 3.33
N PHE A 65 10.02 13.67 2.26
CA PHE A 65 9.40 14.63 1.35
C PHE A 65 7.95 14.21 1.14
N ALA A 66 7.02 15.13 1.39
CA ALA A 66 5.60 14.82 1.30
C ALA A 66 5.17 14.64 -0.16
N ILE A 67 4.51 13.52 -0.46
CA ILE A 67 3.89 13.24 -1.75
C ILE A 67 2.44 12.79 -1.54
N GLY A 68 1.48 13.64 -1.88
CA GLY A 68 0.07 13.38 -1.60
C GLY A 68 -0.17 13.09 -0.11
N ASP A 69 -0.76 11.93 0.17
CA ASP A 69 -1.11 11.36 1.47
C ASP A 69 -0.25 10.13 1.84
N VAL A 70 0.89 9.91 1.16
CA VAL A 70 1.86 8.89 1.57
C VAL A 70 2.61 9.38 2.81
N GLU A 71 2.37 8.73 3.95
CA GLU A 71 2.98 9.07 5.22
C GLU A 71 4.13 8.13 5.58
N VAL A 72 5.32 8.69 5.85
CA VAL A 72 6.50 7.91 6.27
C VAL A 72 6.65 7.89 7.80
N ASP A 73 6.85 6.71 8.37
CA ASP A 73 7.28 6.56 9.76
C ASP A 73 8.78 6.73 9.92
N MET A 74 9.20 7.98 10.19
CA MET A 74 10.61 8.31 10.41
C MET A 74 11.24 7.59 11.61
N SER A 75 10.44 7.12 12.58
CA SER A 75 10.96 6.37 13.74
C SER A 75 11.31 4.91 13.42
N ARG A 76 10.78 4.38 12.32
CA ARG A 76 10.94 2.99 11.86
C ARG A 76 11.64 2.89 10.51
N SER A 77 11.97 4.03 9.91
CA SER A 77 12.64 4.13 8.61
C SER A 77 14.12 4.44 8.82
N SER A 78 14.96 3.83 8.01
CA SER A 78 16.41 3.87 8.14
C SER A 78 17.07 3.56 6.78
N ASN A 79 18.38 3.37 6.79
CA ASN A 79 19.11 2.92 5.62
C ASN A 79 18.43 1.73 4.92
N GLY A 80 18.02 1.92 3.66
CA GLY A 80 17.37 0.90 2.83
C GLY A 80 15.94 0.50 3.22
N THR A 81 15.41 0.94 4.38
CA THR A 81 14.08 0.52 4.86
C THR A 81 13.18 1.73 5.07
N VAL A 82 12.00 1.71 4.46
CA VAL A 82 10.96 2.75 4.64
C VAL A 82 9.66 2.12 5.10
N PHE A 83 9.04 2.72 6.12
CA PHE A 83 7.75 2.26 6.63
C PHE A 83 6.67 3.29 6.31
N LEU A 84 5.68 2.91 5.51
CA LEU A 84 4.50 3.73 5.22
C LEU A 84 3.43 3.51 6.27
N LYS A 85 2.86 4.60 6.79
CA LYS A 85 1.71 4.56 7.71
C LYS A 85 0.41 4.66 6.92
N ASN A 86 -0.61 3.98 7.42
CA ASN A 86 -2.00 4.13 7.00
C ASN A 86 -2.18 4.22 5.46
N PRO A 87 -1.68 3.22 4.69
CA PRO A 87 -1.71 3.29 3.23
C PRO A 87 -3.15 3.45 2.73
N GLN A 88 -3.33 4.45 1.86
CA GLN A 88 -4.57 4.68 1.13
C GLN A 88 -4.39 4.24 -0.33
N ARG A 89 -5.44 4.35 -1.13
CA ARG A 89 -5.43 4.01 -2.57
C ARG A 89 -4.32 4.74 -3.35
N SER A 90 -3.96 5.94 -2.93
CA SER A 90 -2.85 6.74 -3.46
C SER A 90 -1.45 6.14 -3.26
N ALA A 91 -1.30 5.15 -2.37
CA ALA A 91 -0.07 4.40 -2.20
C ALA A 91 0.19 3.44 -3.39
N GLU A 92 -0.78 3.22 -4.28
CA GLU A 92 -0.57 2.47 -5.51
C GLU A 92 0.42 3.19 -6.43
N GLY A 93 1.41 2.47 -6.96
CA GLY A 93 2.39 3.06 -7.88
C GLY A 93 3.67 2.25 -8.04
N MET A 94 4.60 2.81 -8.82
CA MET A 94 5.93 2.26 -9.01
C MET A 94 6.87 2.77 -7.92
N TYR A 95 7.45 1.86 -7.16
CA TYR A 95 8.41 2.18 -6.11
C TYR A 95 9.83 1.89 -6.57
N ARG A 96 10.71 2.89 -6.50
CA ARG A 96 12.13 2.79 -6.85
C ARG A 96 12.99 2.98 -5.62
N CYS A 97 13.94 2.08 -5.41
CA CYS A 97 15.08 2.32 -4.53
C CYS A 97 16.28 2.71 -5.40
N GLU A 98 16.90 3.86 -5.12
CA GLU A 98 18.16 4.30 -5.72
C GLU A 98 19.25 4.30 -4.64
N VAL A 99 20.39 3.68 -4.93
CA VAL A 99 21.56 3.63 -4.07
C VAL A 99 22.72 4.28 -4.80
N SER A 100 23.40 5.20 -4.13
CA SER A 100 24.55 5.93 -4.68
C SER A 100 25.77 5.79 -3.78
N ALA A 101 26.90 5.43 -4.35
CA ALA A 101 28.20 5.46 -3.71
C ALA A 101 28.83 6.88 -3.78
N ASP A 102 29.77 7.14 -2.88
CA ASP A 102 30.55 8.37 -2.84
C ASP A 102 31.80 8.25 -3.74
N ALA A 103 32.68 9.25 -3.66
CA ALA A 103 33.99 9.21 -4.29
C ALA A 103 34.73 7.89 -3.95
N PRO A 104 35.42 7.27 -4.91
CA PRO A 104 35.73 7.80 -6.24
C PRO A 104 34.75 7.41 -7.36
N SER A 105 33.89 6.41 -7.15
CA SER A 105 33.07 5.85 -8.23
C SER A 105 31.90 6.76 -8.61
N PHE A 106 31.29 7.42 -7.61
CA PHE A 106 30.01 8.12 -7.71
C PHE A 106 28.92 7.29 -8.41
N GLN A 107 29.02 5.95 -8.31
CA GLN A 107 28.10 5.03 -8.98
C GLN A 107 26.70 5.18 -8.38
N SER A 108 25.67 5.21 -9.23
CA SER A 108 24.27 5.11 -8.81
C SER A 108 23.59 3.94 -9.52
N ILE A 109 22.86 3.14 -8.76
CA ILE A 109 22.05 2.02 -9.28
C ILE A 109 20.65 2.09 -8.68
N PHE A 110 19.68 1.49 -9.35
CA PHE A 110 18.32 1.44 -8.86
C PHE A 110 17.64 0.12 -9.20
N SER A 111 16.56 -0.17 -8.47
CA SER A 111 15.62 -1.25 -8.75
C SER A 111 14.21 -0.74 -8.50
N GLU A 112 13.22 -1.32 -9.19
CA GLU A 112 11.83 -0.89 -9.14
C GLU A 112 10.86 -2.05 -9.00
N LYS A 113 9.75 -1.80 -8.31
CA LYS A 113 8.64 -2.74 -8.21
C LYS A 113 7.32 -1.99 -8.03
N PHE A 114 6.29 -2.46 -8.73
CA PHE A 114 4.94 -1.91 -8.63
C PHE A 114 4.20 -2.49 -7.41
N MET A 115 3.44 -1.65 -6.71
CA MET A 115 2.54 -2.04 -5.63
C MET A 115 1.12 -1.65 -5.99
N ALA A 116 0.21 -2.62 -6.04
CA ALA A 116 -1.23 -2.40 -6.18
C ALA A 116 -1.89 -2.15 -4.81
N VAL A 117 -3.01 -1.42 -4.80
CA VAL A 117 -3.80 -1.19 -3.58
C VAL A 117 -5.27 -1.54 -3.81
N GLU A 118 -5.80 -2.45 -3.00
CA GLU A 118 -7.21 -2.80 -2.98
C GLU A 118 -7.93 -2.13 -1.81
N ASP A 119 -9.19 -1.73 -2.03
CA ASP A 119 -9.99 -1.19 -0.95
C ASP A 119 -10.43 -2.32 -0.03
N ARG A 120 -10.20 -2.15 1.27
CA ARG A 120 -10.75 -3.08 2.25
C ARG A 120 -12.28 -3.10 2.11
N PRO A 121 -12.91 -4.28 1.99
CA PRO A 121 -14.35 -4.36 1.85
C PRO A 121 -15.01 -3.71 3.08
N ILE A 122 -15.83 -2.69 2.83
CA ILE A 122 -16.69 -2.11 3.86
C ILE A 122 -17.59 -3.26 4.31
N ALA A 123 -17.44 -3.68 5.57
CA ALA A 123 -18.39 -4.58 6.20
C ALA A 123 -19.74 -3.88 6.18
N THR A 124 -20.53 -4.14 5.13
CA THR A 124 -21.90 -3.69 5.07
C THR A 124 -22.58 -4.42 6.21
N SER A 125 -22.98 -3.71 7.28
CA SER A 125 -23.92 -4.28 8.22
C SER A 125 -25.07 -4.78 7.36
N GLN A 126 -25.29 -6.10 7.31
CA GLN A 126 -26.44 -6.67 6.62
C GLN A 126 -27.70 -6.33 7.43
N ASN A 127 -28.08 -5.06 7.43
CA ASN A 127 -29.47 -4.67 7.34
C ASN A 127 -29.70 -4.49 5.84
N ALA A 128 -29.58 -5.58 5.09
CA ALA A 128 -30.28 -5.67 3.82
C ALA A 128 -31.74 -5.41 4.19
N ALA A 129 -32.25 -4.24 3.80
CA ALA A 129 -33.66 -4.01 3.74
C ALA A 129 -34.23 -5.06 2.78
N ALA A 130 -34.57 -6.24 3.32
CA ALA A 130 -35.42 -7.18 2.64
C ALA A 130 -36.69 -6.40 2.32
N GLN A 131 -36.92 -6.21 1.03
CA GLN A 131 -38.16 -5.61 0.51
C GLN A 131 -39.35 -6.24 1.24
N PRO A 132 -40.39 -5.46 1.58
CA PRO A 132 -41.58 -6.03 2.16
C PRO A 132 -42.19 -6.96 1.10
N LEU A 133 -41.99 -8.27 1.26
CA LEU A 133 -42.94 -9.23 0.75
C LEU A 133 -44.21 -8.95 1.55
N MET A 134 -45.06 -8.09 0.97
CA MET A 134 -46.47 -8.04 1.27
C MET A 134 -47.03 -9.45 1.06
N ALA A 135 -46.85 -10.32 2.06
CA ALA A 135 -47.58 -11.55 2.21
C ALA A 135 -48.98 -11.16 2.69
N TRP A 136 -49.83 -10.78 1.75
CA TRP A 136 -51.26 -10.78 2.02
C TRP A 136 -51.66 -12.23 2.28
N PRO A 137 -52.32 -12.54 3.40
CA PRO A 137 -52.73 -13.90 3.68
C PRO A 137 -53.73 -14.33 2.61
N SER A 138 -53.43 -15.44 1.94
CA SER A 138 -54.32 -16.15 1.02
C SER A 138 -55.57 -16.75 1.70
N LEU A 139 -56.06 -16.13 2.78
CA LEU A 139 -57.20 -16.59 3.59
C LEU A 139 -58.38 -15.60 3.60
N LEU A 140 -58.30 -14.47 2.90
CA LEU A 140 -59.42 -13.50 2.82
C LEU A 140 -60.26 -13.61 1.53
N HIS A 141 -59.92 -14.48 0.58
CA HIS A 141 -60.76 -14.72 -0.61
C HIS A 141 -61.92 -15.71 -0.40
N LEU A 142 -61.94 -16.46 0.70
CA LEU A 142 -63.01 -17.43 0.99
C LEU A 142 -64.09 -16.90 1.94
N LEU A 143 -63.89 -15.76 2.60
CA LEU A 143 -64.92 -15.16 3.46
C LEU A 143 -65.82 -14.16 2.72
N TRP A 144 -65.39 -13.61 1.57
CA TRP A 144 -66.25 -12.73 0.76
C TRP A 144 -67.17 -13.49 -0.20
N THR A 145 -66.83 -14.72 -0.58
CA THR A 145 -67.73 -15.57 -1.38
C THR A 145 -68.84 -16.18 -0.53
N VAL A 146 -68.61 -16.46 0.75
CA VAL A 146 -69.63 -17.06 1.64
C VAL A 146 -70.66 -16.01 2.12
N VAL A 147 -70.26 -14.76 2.38
CA VAL A 147 -71.21 -13.72 2.84
C VAL A 147 -72.24 -13.33 1.77
N MET A 148 -71.95 -13.50 0.48
CA MET A 148 -72.94 -13.29 -0.58
C MET A 148 -73.88 -14.49 -0.81
N ILE A 149 -73.60 -15.66 -0.25
CA ILE A 149 -74.47 -16.85 -0.43
C ILE A 149 -75.59 -16.90 0.63
N VAL A 150 -75.40 -16.28 1.81
CA VAL A 150 -76.40 -16.31 2.90
C VAL A 150 -77.50 -15.23 2.76
N LEU A 151 -77.45 -14.39 1.74
CA LEU A 151 -78.47 -13.34 1.49
C LEU A 151 -79.48 -13.69 0.39
N VAL A 152 -79.46 -14.93 -0.16
CA VAL A 152 -80.43 -15.40 -1.16
C VAL A 152 -81.13 -16.71 -0.74
N LEU A 153 -81.10 -17.05 0.56
CA LEU A 153 -81.95 -18.10 1.16
C LEU A 153 -82.64 -17.58 2.42
#